data_AF-A0AAN7U642-F1
#
_entry.id   AF-A0AAN7U642-F1
#
_cell.length_a   1.000
_cell.length_b   1.000
_cell.length_c   1.000
_cell.angle_alpha   90.00
_cell.angle_beta   90.00
_cell.angle_gamma   90.00
#
_symmetry.space_group_name_H-M   'P 1'
#
loop_
_entity.id
_entity.type
_entity.pdbx_description
1 polymer ?
#
loop_
_entity_poly.entity_id
_entity_poly.type
_entity_poly.pdbx_seq_one_letter_code
_entity_poly.pdbx_strand_id
1 'polypeptide(L)'
;MALIVAPVSDWRFYDSMYTERYMKTSQMNPDGYAKTAVRNAEGFKNIAGGFTIMHGLGDDNVHYQNTAALVDLLVGEGVPPSKMQWRAYTDSDHSINYNGARTYLYKEMTQRLFQEKRRSNETLAHQWTKKGMPGLF
;
A
#
# COMPACT_ATOMS: atom_id res chain seq x y z
N MET A 1 2.96 8.87 7.97
CA MET A 1 2.04 7.70 7.94
C MET A 1 1.56 7.40 6.52
N ALA A 2 1.17 6.16 6.22
CA ALA A 2 0.42 5.80 5.01
C ALA A 2 -0.84 4.95 5.31
N LEU A 3 -1.89 5.11 4.48
CA LEU A 3 -3.10 4.29 4.47
C LEU A 3 -3.21 3.64 3.08
N ILE A 4 -3.19 2.32 3.01
CA ILE A 4 -3.11 1.54 1.77
C ILE A 4 -4.35 0.64 1.71
N VAL A 5 -5.26 0.91 0.78
CA VAL A 5 -6.54 0.18 0.64
C VAL A 5 -6.60 -0.49 -0.72
N ALA A 6 -6.87 -1.79 -0.75
CA ALA A 6 -6.95 -2.63 -1.96
C ALA A 6 -5.82 -2.35 -2.98
N PRO A 7 -4.53 -2.45 -2.58
CA PRO A 7 -3.42 -2.05 -3.44
C PRO A 7 -3.17 -3.06 -4.56
N VAL A 8 -2.81 -2.55 -5.75
CA VAL A 8 -2.07 -3.33 -6.75
C VAL A 8 -0.58 -3.27 -6.38
N SER A 9 -0.01 -4.40 -5.99
CA SER A 9 1.41 -4.49 -5.61
C SER A 9 2.30 -4.90 -6.77
N ASP A 10 1.74 -5.65 -7.72
CA ASP A 10 2.42 -6.15 -8.90
C ASP A 10 1.41 -6.29 -10.03
N TRP A 11 1.67 -5.66 -11.17
CA TRP A 11 0.79 -5.71 -12.34
C TRP A 11 0.59 -7.13 -12.89
N ARG A 12 1.47 -8.09 -12.54
CA ARG A 12 1.27 -9.50 -12.87
C ARG A 12 0.08 -10.14 -12.15
N PHE A 13 -0.41 -9.54 -11.07
CA PHE A 13 -1.56 -10.05 -10.30
C PHE A 13 -2.87 -9.35 -10.68
N TYR A 14 -2.84 -8.42 -11.61
CA TYR A 14 -4.01 -7.67 -12.04
C TYR A 14 -4.61 -8.26 -13.31
N ASP A 15 -5.84 -7.87 -13.69
CA ASP A 15 -6.51 -8.45 -14.84
C ASP A 15 -5.74 -8.17 -16.14
N SER A 16 -5.67 -9.16 -17.03
CA SER A 16 -4.85 -9.09 -18.24
C SER A 16 -5.35 -8.04 -19.23
N MET A 17 -6.66 -7.85 -19.36
CA MET A 17 -7.23 -6.90 -20.32
C MET A 17 -6.86 -5.46 -19.97
N TYR A 18 -6.98 -5.07 -18.71
CA TYR A 18 -6.58 -3.75 -18.24
C TYR A 18 -5.06 -3.61 -18.26
N THR A 19 -4.36 -4.60 -17.73
CA THR A 19 -2.90 -4.53 -17.61
C THR A 19 -2.24 -4.43 -18.98
N GLU A 20 -2.58 -5.30 -19.94
CA GLU A 20 -1.94 -5.31 -21.26
C GLU A 20 -2.27 -4.08 -22.09
N ARG A 21 -3.44 -3.45 -21.89
CA ARG A 21 -3.80 -2.19 -22.53
C ARG A 21 -2.80 -1.07 -22.21
N TYR A 22 -2.29 -1.02 -20.98
CA TYR A 22 -1.41 0.06 -20.52
C TYR A 22 0.05 -0.35 -20.39
N MET A 23 0.31 -1.61 -20.03
CA MET A 23 1.65 -2.15 -19.76
C MET A 23 2.19 -3.01 -20.91
N LYS A 24 1.38 -3.35 -21.94
CA LYS A 24 1.65 -4.45 -22.88
C LYS A 24 1.75 -5.80 -22.15
N THR A 25 1.96 -6.88 -22.90
CA THR A 25 2.22 -8.19 -22.29
C THR A 25 3.53 -8.17 -21.51
N SER A 26 3.68 -9.04 -20.50
CA SER A 26 4.91 -9.13 -19.71
C SER A 26 6.12 -9.55 -20.55
N GLN A 27 5.90 -10.22 -21.68
CA GLN A 27 6.95 -10.57 -22.64
C GLN A 27 7.41 -9.37 -23.46
N MET A 28 6.50 -8.44 -23.77
CA MET A 28 6.80 -7.23 -24.55
C MET A 28 7.31 -6.07 -23.69
N ASN A 29 7.05 -6.08 -22.39
CA ASN A 29 7.48 -5.04 -21.46
C ASN A 29 8.01 -5.59 -20.12
N PRO A 30 8.96 -6.56 -20.11
CA PRO A 30 9.42 -7.20 -18.88
C PRO A 30 9.97 -6.18 -17.88
N ASP A 31 10.68 -5.17 -18.35
CA ASP A 31 11.23 -4.08 -17.54
C ASP A 31 10.13 -3.24 -16.88
N GLY A 32 9.04 -2.96 -17.58
CA GLY A 32 7.94 -2.17 -17.03
C GLY A 32 7.27 -2.87 -15.86
N TYR A 33 7.01 -4.18 -15.99
CA TYR A 33 6.47 -4.98 -14.88
C TYR A 33 7.49 -5.08 -13.73
N ALA A 34 8.77 -5.26 -14.01
CA ALA A 34 9.81 -5.36 -12.99
C ALA A 34 9.98 -4.04 -12.20
N LYS A 35 9.97 -2.90 -12.89
CA LYS A 35 10.17 -1.57 -12.29
C LYS A 35 8.99 -1.07 -11.48
N THR A 36 7.78 -1.47 -11.85
CA THR A 36 6.54 -1.02 -11.20
C THR A 36 6.10 -1.92 -10.05
N ALA A 37 6.53 -3.17 -10.02
CA ALA A 37 6.27 -4.07 -8.90
C ALA A 37 6.94 -3.55 -7.62
N VAL A 38 6.21 -3.61 -6.50
CA VAL A 38 6.76 -3.28 -5.19
C VAL A 38 7.72 -4.39 -4.79
N ARG A 39 9.03 -4.08 -4.80
CA ARG A 39 10.12 -5.01 -4.43
C ARG A 39 11.05 -4.46 -3.36
N ASN A 40 10.94 -3.18 -3.04
CA ASN A 40 11.81 -2.51 -2.07
C ASN A 40 11.01 -2.14 -0.81
N ALA A 41 11.42 -2.68 0.35
CA ALA A 41 10.81 -2.43 1.65
C ALA A 41 11.37 -1.21 2.40
N GLU A 42 12.42 -0.56 1.91
CA GLU A 42 13.14 0.53 2.59
C GLU A 42 12.22 1.70 2.98
N GLY A 43 11.32 2.10 2.06
CA GLY A 43 10.32 3.13 2.36
C GLY A 43 9.39 2.74 3.51
N PHE A 44 9.01 1.47 3.60
CA PHE A 44 8.15 0.94 4.67
C PHE A 44 8.89 0.82 6.01
N LYS A 45 10.20 0.52 5.99
CA LYS A 45 11.05 0.50 7.19
C LYS A 45 11.21 1.90 7.79
N ASN A 46 11.37 2.90 6.93
CA ASN A 46 11.74 4.26 7.33
C ASN A 46 10.56 5.25 7.44
N ILE A 47 9.33 4.82 7.15
CA ILE A 47 8.17 5.71 7.19
C ILE A 47 7.90 6.23 8.62
N ALA A 48 7.71 7.54 8.74
CA ALA A 48 7.27 8.18 9.98
C ALA A 48 5.83 7.77 10.34
N GLY A 49 5.57 7.47 11.61
CA GLY A 49 4.26 7.05 12.12
C GLY A 49 3.80 5.62 11.74
N GLY A 50 4.34 5.00 10.69
CA GLY A 50 3.94 3.67 10.22
C GLY A 50 2.90 3.69 9.09
N PHE A 51 2.36 2.51 8.76
CA PHE A 51 1.38 2.33 7.69
C PHE A 51 0.36 1.24 8.02
N THR A 52 -0.77 1.27 7.30
CA THR A 52 -1.83 0.25 7.40
C THR A 52 -2.18 -0.25 6.01
N ILE A 53 -2.24 -1.57 5.83
CA ILE A 53 -2.72 -2.24 4.62
C ILE A 53 -4.10 -2.85 4.91
N MET A 54 -5.10 -2.54 4.10
CA MET A 54 -6.50 -2.97 4.25
C MET A 54 -7.01 -3.51 2.93
N HIS A 55 -7.66 -4.67 2.93
CA HIS A 55 -8.15 -5.30 1.70
C HIS A 55 -9.33 -6.25 1.99
N GLY A 56 -10.32 -6.29 1.11
CA GLY A 56 -11.34 -7.34 1.09
C GLY A 56 -10.76 -8.69 0.62
N LEU A 57 -11.14 -9.79 1.27
CA LEU A 57 -10.72 -11.13 0.84
C LEU A 57 -11.46 -11.63 -0.41
N GLY A 58 -12.66 -11.11 -0.65
CA GLY A 58 -13.49 -11.43 -1.82
C GLY A 58 -13.36 -10.40 -2.94
N ASP A 59 -12.28 -9.63 -2.97
CA ASP A 59 -12.02 -8.64 -4.02
C ASP A 59 -11.71 -9.35 -5.34
N ASP A 60 -12.62 -9.21 -6.30
CA ASP A 60 -12.55 -9.79 -7.65
C ASP A 60 -11.96 -8.81 -8.69
N ASN A 61 -11.72 -7.56 -8.31
CA ASN A 61 -11.12 -6.53 -9.16
C ASN A 61 -9.61 -6.43 -8.92
N VAL A 62 -9.21 -6.09 -7.69
CA VAL A 62 -7.80 -6.19 -7.26
C VAL A 62 -7.70 -7.44 -6.40
N HIS A 63 -7.32 -8.58 -6.99
CA HIS A 63 -7.29 -9.82 -6.22
C HIS A 63 -6.40 -9.70 -4.97
N TYR A 64 -6.85 -10.26 -3.85
CA TYR A 64 -6.19 -10.18 -2.54
C TYR A 64 -4.73 -10.67 -2.55
N GLN A 65 -4.36 -11.50 -3.53
CA GLN A 65 -2.99 -11.92 -3.80
C GLN A 65 -2.00 -10.76 -3.85
N ASN A 66 -2.41 -9.56 -4.30
CA ASN A 66 -1.58 -8.36 -4.23
C ASN A 66 -1.18 -8.02 -2.79
N THR A 67 -2.15 -7.95 -1.88
CA THR A 67 -1.87 -7.69 -0.47
C THR A 67 -1.12 -8.84 0.18
N ALA A 68 -1.45 -10.10 -0.14
CA ALA A 68 -0.76 -11.25 0.41
C ALA A 68 0.74 -11.25 0.04
N ALA A 69 1.07 -11.05 -1.24
CA ALA A 69 2.45 -11.00 -1.71
C ALA A 69 3.22 -9.78 -1.15
N LEU A 70 2.56 -8.62 -1.03
CA LEU A 70 3.17 -7.45 -0.41
C LEU A 70 3.47 -7.69 1.07
N VAL A 71 2.53 -8.23 1.83
CA VAL A 71 2.74 -8.53 3.25
C VAL A 71 3.86 -9.54 3.45
N ASP A 72 3.89 -10.61 2.64
CA ASP A 72 4.96 -11.62 2.65
C ASP A 72 6.34 -10.99 2.42
N LEU A 73 6.47 -10.15 1.38
CA LEU A 73 7.69 -9.38 1.12
C LEU A 73 8.11 -8.52 2.33
N LEU A 74 7.18 -7.75 2.90
CA LEU A 74 7.50 -6.83 4.00
C LEU A 74 7.88 -7.57 5.29
N VAL A 75 7.26 -8.72 5.55
CA VAL A 75 7.64 -9.62 6.64
C VAL A 75 9.04 -10.19 6.41
N GLY A 76 9.29 -10.76 5.22
CA GLY A 76 10.59 -11.35 4.87
C GLY A 76 11.74 -10.33 4.90
N GLU A 77 11.44 -9.09 4.55
CA GLU A 77 12.39 -7.97 4.60
C GLU A 77 12.59 -7.39 6.00
N GLY A 78 11.86 -7.86 7.03
CA GLY A 78 12.02 -7.41 8.40
C GLY A 78 11.50 -6.00 8.66
N VAL A 79 10.39 -5.60 8.00
CA VAL A 79 9.68 -4.37 8.38
C VAL A 79 9.18 -4.50 9.83
N PRO A 80 9.50 -3.54 10.73
CA PRO A 80 9.14 -3.69 12.14
C PRO A 80 7.62 -3.83 12.35
N PRO A 81 7.14 -4.74 13.22
CA PRO A 81 5.73 -4.86 13.55
C PRO A 81 5.11 -3.57 14.10
N SER A 82 5.92 -2.70 14.71
CA SER A 82 5.49 -1.36 15.17
C SER A 82 5.16 -0.39 14.02
N LYS A 83 5.66 -0.66 12.81
CA LYS A 83 5.41 0.17 11.61
C LYS A 83 4.25 -0.36 10.77
N MET A 84 4.02 -1.67 10.75
CA MET A 84 3.04 -2.30 9.85
C MET A 84 1.81 -2.79 10.60
N GLN A 85 0.64 -2.27 10.22
CA GLN A 85 -0.64 -2.93 10.51
C GLN A 85 -1.26 -3.46 9.22
N TRP A 86 -1.94 -4.59 9.32
CA TRP A 86 -2.61 -5.24 8.21
C TRP A 86 -3.95 -5.79 8.64
N ARG A 87 -4.97 -5.59 7.80
CA ARG A 87 -6.32 -6.09 8.02
C ARG A 87 -6.89 -6.65 6.72
N ALA A 88 -7.42 -7.86 6.83
CA ALA A 88 -8.28 -8.45 5.82
C ALA A 88 -9.74 -8.29 6.25
N TYR A 89 -10.60 -7.87 5.33
CA TYR A 89 -12.05 -7.83 5.54
C TYR A 89 -12.66 -9.07 4.86
N THR A 90 -13.18 -10.00 5.68
CA THR A 90 -13.77 -11.25 5.19
C THR A 90 -15.00 -10.98 4.34
N ASP A 91 -15.16 -11.77 3.26
CA ASP A 91 -16.28 -11.73 2.31
C ASP A 91 -16.58 -10.36 1.67
N SER A 92 -15.65 -9.42 1.82
CA SER A 92 -15.73 -8.09 1.27
C SER A 92 -15.12 -8.03 -0.12
N ASP A 93 -15.84 -7.37 -1.03
CA ASP A 93 -15.42 -7.02 -2.39
C ASP A 93 -14.43 -5.85 -2.43
N HIS A 94 -14.15 -5.34 -3.64
CA HIS A 94 -13.30 -4.16 -3.86
C HIS A 94 -13.77 -2.88 -3.14
N SER A 95 -15.07 -2.79 -2.84
CA SER A 95 -15.64 -1.67 -2.12
C SER A 95 -15.64 -1.85 -0.60
N ILE A 96 -15.22 -3.03 -0.11
CA ILE A 96 -15.12 -3.40 1.30
C ILE A 96 -16.48 -3.24 2.00
N ASN A 97 -17.55 -3.78 1.42
CA ASN A 97 -18.93 -3.48 1.90
C ASN A 97 -19.52 -4.48 2.89
N TYR A 98 -19.08 -5.74 2.88
CA TYR A 98 -19.75 -6.82 3.61
C TYR A 98 -19.79 -6.56 5.13
N ASN A 99 -20.94 -6.85 5.77
CA ASN A 99 -21.13 -6.75 7.22
C ASN A 99 -20.74 -5.37 7.83
N GLY A 100 -20.97 -4.27 7.10
CA GLY A 100 -20.63 -2.92 7.57
C GLY A 100 -19.13 -2.61 7.57
N ALA A 101 -18.31 -3.44 6.89
CA ALA A 101 -16.87 -3.28 6.78
C ALA A 101 -16.49 -1.89 6.26
N ARG A 102 -17.26 -1.30 5.34
CA ARG A 102 -16.98 0.04 4.78
C ARG A 102 -16.99 1.10 5.85
N THR A 103 -18.00 1.09 6.72
CA THR A 103 -18.09 2.03 7.84
C THR A 103 -16.95 1.83 8.82
N TYR A 104 -16.59 0.57 9.12
CA TYR A 104 -15.46 0.26 9.99
C TYR A 104 -14.14 0.76 9.38
N LEU A 105 -13.90 0.51 8.08
CA LEU A 105 -12.76 0.98 7.31
C LEU A 105 -12.57 2.49 7.43
N TYR A 106 -13.63 3.28 7.20
CA TYR A 106 -13.54 4.73 7.35
C TYR A 106 -13.26 5.19 8.79
N LYS A 107 -13.81 4.50 9.79
CA LYS A 107 -13.50 4.77 11.20
C LYS A 107 -12.03 4.49 11.53
N GLU A 108 -11.50 3.35 11.08
CA GLU A 108 -10.09 2.97 11.23
C GLU A 108 -9.17 4.00 10.55
N MET A 109 -9.41 4.33 9.28
CA MET A 109 -8.64 5.35 8.56
C MET A 109 -8.68 6.72 9.25
N THR A 110 -9.86 7.14 9.73
CA THR A 110 -10.03 8.42 10.44
C THR A 110 -9.24 8.41 11.75
N GLN A 111 -9.32 7.32 12.52
CA GLN A 111 -8.58 7.17 13.77
C GLN A 111 -7.06 7.24 13.53
N ARG A 112 -6.56 6.53 12.52
CA ARG A 112 -5.14 6.54 12.16
C ARG A 112 -4.66 7.94 11.75
N LEU A 113 -5.43 8.62 10.91
CA LEU A 113 -5.13 9.99 10.49
C LEU A 113 -5.13 10.97 11.67
N PHE A 114 -6.10 10.84 12.57
CA PHE A 114 -6.19 11.68 13.77
C PHE A 114 -5.00 11.46 14.71
N GLN A 115 -4.59 10.21 14.92
CA GLN A 115 -3.41 9.86 15.71
C GLN A 115 -2.13 10.47 15.10
N GLU A 116 -1.96 10.33 13.78
CA GLU A 116 -0.80 10.90 13.08
C GLU A 116 -0.76 12.43 13.19
N LYS A 117 -1.90 13.12 13.03
CA LYS A 117 -1.98 14.58 13.19
C LYS A 117 -1.55 15.04 14.59
N ARG A 118 -1.74 14.21 15.61
CA ARG A 118 -1.40 14.50 17.00
C ARG A 118 0.00 14.01 17.40
N ARG A 119 0.75 13.40 16.48
CA ARG A 119 2.12 12.94 16.75
C ARG A 119 3.02 14.17 16.95
N SER A 120 3.46 14.40 18.19
CA SER A 120 4.20 15.60 18.59
C SER A 120 5.73 15.48 18.52
N ASN A 121 6.26 14.27 18.32
CA ASN A 121 7.66 13.96 18.68
C ASN A 121 8.60 13.61 17.51
N GLU A 122 8.22 13.81 16.26
CA GLU A 122 9.22 13.74 15.17
C GLU A 122 9.00 14.89 14.20
N THR A 123 10.08 15.61 13.88
CA THR A 123 10.09 16.64 12.84
C THR A 123 9.52 16.03 11.57
N LEU A 124 8.35 16.48 11.13
CA LEU A 124 7.71 16.05 9.89
C LEU A 124 8.54 16.56 8.70
N ALA A 125 9.61 15.85 8.36
CA ALA A 125 10.31 16.04 7.10
C ALA A 125 9.45 15.44 5.99
N HIS A 126 8.45 16.18 5.51
CA HIS A 126 7.74 15.80 4.30
C HIS A 126 8.72 15.72 3.13
N GLN A 127 8.49 14.77 2.21
CA GLN A 127 9.34 14.60 1.03
C GLN A 127 9.34 15.86 0.13
N TRP A 128 8.26 16.65 0.20
CA TRP A 128 8.11 17.93 -0.49
C TRP A 128 8.94 19.07 0.14
N THR A 129 9.25 19.00 1.44
CA THR A 129 10.09 20.01 2.11
C THR A 129 11.56 19.95 1.66
N LYS A 130 11.98 18.84 1.02
CA LYS A 130 13.35 18.68 0.49
C LYS A 130 13.57 19.36 -0.87
N LYS A 131 12.53 19.78 -1.59
CA LYS A 131 12.67 20.48 -2.90
C LYS A 131 13.07 21.95 -2.80
N GLY A 132 13.17 22.50 -1.58
CA GLY A 132 13.50 23.92 -1.34
C GLY A 132 14.94 24.20 -0.89
N MET A 133 15.83 23.20 -0.83
CA MET A 133 17.22 23.44 -0.42
C MET A 133 18.04 23.93 -1.62
N PRO A 134 18.56 25.18 -1.59
CA PRO A 134 19.47 25.66 -2.63
C PRO A 134 20.85 25.03 -2.39
N GLY A 135 21.35 24.31 -3.40
CA GLY A 135 22.71 23.79 -3.43
C GLY A 135 22.78 22.28 -3.53
N LEU A 136 22.57 21.77 -4.74
CA LEU A 136 23.14 20.52 -5.28
C LEU A 136 22.83 20.47 -6.79
N PHE A 137 23.57 21.29 -7.53
CA PHE A 137 24.03 20.99 -8.89
C PHE A 137 25.54 20.93 -8.83
#